data_AF-U5W249-F1
#
_entry.id   AF-U5W249-F1
#
_cell.length_a   1.000
_cell.length_b   1.000
_cell.length_c   1.000
_cell.angle_alpha   90.00
_cell.angle_beta   90.00
_cell.angle_gamma   90.00
#
_symmetry.space_group_name_H-M   'P 1'
#
loop_
_entity.id
_entity.type
_entity.pdbx_description
1 polymer ?
#
loop_
_entity_poly.entity_id
_entity_poly.type
_entity_poly.pdbx_seq_one_letter_code
_entity_poly.pdbx_strand_id
1 'polypeptide(L)'
;MKPIELAEFQSGVSWWRTETTWPADLHHADYRVLAEQNPNGKFDPVWWASAVKRLTSWKALRPFSGAEVGRRVALNAEELAEAWRTSCEPYGNSDIEQVTWENVRGFPDLVGRLKPTKTPSAVFTSKFCHFLLPRVFPVVDGVALPSGQGTYESYFNQVKATWEATDDDVRTRLKSELRRYLGSEVDSSFPVVTKIVEVALIGRNHQVPA
;
A
#
# COMPACT_ATOMS: atom_id res chain seq x y z
N MET A 1 -11.20 -15.51 7.75
CA MET A 1 -9.81 -15.01 7.64
C MET A 1 -9.17 -15.09 9.02
N LYS A 2 -7.86 -15.32 9.15
CA LYS A 2 -7.21 -15.40 10.48
C LYS A 2 -7.14 -13.99 11.12
N PRO A 3 -7.71 -13.75 12.32
CA PRO A 3 -7.57 -12.48 13.03
C PRO A 3 -6.11 -12.19 13.38
N ILE A 4 -5.77 -10.92 13.57
CA ILE A 4 -4.43 -10.50 13.97
C ILE A 4 -4.22 -10.79 15.45
N GLU A 5 -3.10 -11.43 15.77
CA GLU A 5 -2.61 -11.52 17.14
C GLU A 5 -1.57 -10.43 17.40
N LEU A 6 -1.50 -9.90 18.62
CA LEU A 6 -0.54 -8.86 18.97
C LEU A 6 0.92 -9.29 18.73
N ALA A 7 1.21 -10.58 18.99
CA ALA A 7 2.54 -11.16 18.78
C ALA A 7 2.95 -11.16 17.30
N GLU A 8 2.00 -11.29 16.37
CA GLU A 8 2.28 -11.24 14.93
C GLU A 8 2.71 -9.84 14.51
N PHE A 9 2.02 -8.80 15.00
CA PHE A 9 2.43 -7.42 14.77
C PHE A 9 3.82 -7.12 15.36
N GLN A 10 4.07 -7.55 16.60
CA GLN A 10 5.38 -7.38 17.25
C GLN A 10 6.50 -8.09 16.49
N SER A 11 6.27 -9.32 16.04
CA SER A 11 7.23 -10.08 15.23
C SER A 11 7.51 -9.38 13.90
N GLY A 12 6.47 -8.83 13.26
CA GLY A 12 6.61 -8.06 12.03
C GLY A 12 7.45 -6.79 12.21
N VAL A 13 7.24 -6.06 13.31
CA VAL A 13 8.06 -4.91 13.67
C VAL A 13 9.52 -5.32 13.91
N SER A 14 9.76 -6.42 14.62
CA SER A 14 11.11 -6.93 14.86
C SER A 14 11.80 -7.30 13.55
N TRP A 15 11.11 -8.03 12.67
CA TRP A 15 11.63 -8.38 11.35
C TRP A 15 11.91 -7.12 10.50
N TRP A 16 11.01 -6.14 10.49
CA TRP A 16 11.19 -4.89 9.76
C TRP A 16 12.51 -4.19 10.11
N ARG A 17 12.93 -4.25 11.37
CA ARG A 17 14.20 -3.67 11.83
C ARG A 17 15.43 -4.42 11.38
N THR A 18 15.29 -5.68 10.98
CA THR A 18 16.40 -6.47 10.40
C THR A 18 16.69 -6.05 8.95
N GLU A 19 15.71 -5.46 8.26
CA GLU A 19 15.87 -4.95 6.90
C GLU A 19 16.57 -3.60 6.90
N THR A 20 17.90 -3.61 6.73
CA THR A 20 18.75 -2.40 6.81
C THR A 20 18.47 -1.33 5.76
N THR A 21 17.67 -1.65 4.73
CA THR A 21 17.28 -0.70 3.67
C THR A 21 15.90 -0.08 3.88
N TRP A 22 15.14 -0.55 4.88
CA TRP A 22 13.81 -0.05 5.19
C TRP A 22 13.92 0.98 6.33
N PRO A 23 13.16 2.09 6.26
CA PRO A 23 13.24 3.10 7.30
C PRO A 23 12.61 2.55 8.58
N ALA A 24 13.22 2.89 9.72
CA ALA A 24 12.78 2.38 11.01
C ALA A 24 11.38 2.85 11.41
N ASP A 25 10.84 3.89 10.77
CA ASP A 25 9.54 4.51 11.05
C ASP A 25 8.37 3.89 10.25
N LEU A 26 8.52 2.68 9.70
CA LEU A 26 7.51 2.03 8.86
C LEU A 26 7.05 2.89 7.66
N HIS A 27 7.95 3.72 7.13
CA HIS A 27 7.70 4.72 6.08
C HIS A 27 6.82 5.90 6.51
N HIS A 28 6.67 6.18 7.80
CA HIS A 28 5.81 7.27 8.28
C HIS A 28 6.15 8.64 7.68
N ALA A 29 7.44 8.99 7.59
CA ALA A 29 7.89 10.23 6.97
C ALA A 29 7.56 10.29 5.46
N ASP A 30 7.56 9.16 4.76
CA ASP A 30 7.23 9.11 3.33
C ASP A 30 5.76 9.48 3.07
N TYR A 31 4.83 9.05 3.94
CA TYR A 31 3.40 9.31 3.73
C TYR A 31 3.03 10.79 3.81
N ARG A 32 3.72 11.57 4.64
CA ARG A 32 3.54 13.03 4.68
C ARG A 32 3.80 13.65 3.32
N VAL A 33 4.89 13.23 2.67
CA VAL A 33 5.25 13.74 1.35
C VAL A 33 4.30 13.22 0.27
N LEU A 34 3.83 11.98 0.37
CA LEU A 34 2.88 11.41 -0.59
C LEU A 34 1.54 12.16 -0.59
N ALA A 35 1.02 12.52 0.58
CA ALA A 35 -0.23 13.26 0.73
C ALA A 35 -0.20 14.63 0.01
N GLU A 36 0.97 15.29 0.00
CA GLU A 36 1.15 16.60 -0.64
C GLU A 36 1.42 16.50 -2.14
N GLN A 37 2.01 15.39 -2.61
CA GLN A 37 2.51 15.29 -3.98
C GLN A 37 1.42 15.15 -5.05
N ASN A 38 0.28 14.53 -4.74
CA ASN A 38 -0.81 14.40 -5.70
C ASN A 38 -2.19 14.18 -5.05
N PRO A 39 -2.71 15.15 -4.28
CA PRO A 39 -3.96 14.98 -3.55
C PRO A 39 -5.18 14.74 -4.47
N ASN A 40 -5.10 15.15 -5.74
CA ASN A 40 -6.24 15.20 -6.66
C ASN A 40 -6.07 14.31 -7.91
N GLY A 41 -5.10 13.38 -7.92
CA GLY A 41 -4.93 12.45 -9.05
C GLY A 41 -4.58 13.12 -10.39
N LYS A 42 -3.68 14.09 -10.37
CA LYS A 42 -3.14 14.73 -11.58
C LYS A 42 -1.97 13.90 -12.14
N PHE A 43 -2.16 13.27 -13.29
CA PHE A 43 -1.19 12.35 -13.92
C PHE A 43 -0.33 13.04 -14.99
N ASP A 44 0.27 14.20 -14.65
CA ASP A 44 1.08 14.98 -15.59
C ASP A 44 2.59 14.62 -15.51
N PRO A 45 3.41 15.08 -16.47
CA PRO A 45 4.86 14.79 -16.47
C PRO A 45 5.61 15.31 -15.23
N VAL A 46 5.14 16.39 -14.60
CA VAL A 46 5.78 16.98 -13.41
C VAL A 46 5.57 16.07 -12.21
N TRP A 47 4.34 15.59 -12.01
CA TRP A 47 4.04 14.58 -11.00
C TRP A 47 4.84 13.29 -11.25
N TRP A 48 4.83 12.79 -12.50
CA TRP A 48 5.52 11.54 -12.83
C TRP A 48 7.02 11.59 -12.50
N ALA A 49 7.69 12.71 -12.77
CA ALA A 49 9.12 12.89 -12.47
C ALA A 49 9.46 12.69 -10.97
N SER A 50 8.50 12.97 -10.08
CA SER A 50 8.63 12.71 -8.64
C SER A 50 8.22 11.28 -8.28
N ALA A 51 7.06 10.83 -8.78
CA ALA A 51 6.51 9.50 -8.49
C ALA A 51 7.44 8.36 -8.94
N VAL A 52 8.07 8.50 -10.12
CA VAL A 52 8.95 7.48 -10.70
C VAL A 52 10.16 7.18 -9.80
N LYS A 53 10.69 8.17 -9.09
CA LYS A 53 11.83 7.99 -8.18
C LYS A 53 11.43 7.08 -7.02
N ARG A 54 10.26 7.31 -6.41
CA ARG A 54 9.71 6.49 -5.32
C ARG A 54 9.34 5.09 -5.80
N LEU A 55 8.68 4.97 -6.95
CA LEU A 55 8.33 3.66 -7.52
C LEU A 55 9.59 2.84 -7.84
N THR A 56 10.67 3.50 -8.26
CA THR A 56 11.97 2.86 -8.48
C THR A 56 12.59 2.39 -7.17
N SER A 57 12.63 3.22 -6.12
CA SER A 57 13.23 2.85 -4.83
C SER A 57 12.48 1.69 -4.16
N TRP A 58 11.15 1.63 -4.34
CA TRP A 58 10.32 0.51 -3.89
C TRP A 58 10.34 -0.70 -4.85
N LYS A 59 11.23 -0.70 -5.86
CA LYS A 59 11.42 -1.76 -6.85
C LYS A 59 10.15 -2.09 -7.68
N ALA A 60 9.16 -1.20 -7.72
CA ALA A 60 7.86 -1.44 -8.36
C ALA A 60 7.94 -1.51 -9.90
N LEU A 61 8.91 -0.83 -10.50
CA LEU A 61 9.01 -0.70 -11.96
C LEU A 61 9.68 -1.89 -12.65
N ARG A 62 10.39 -2.75 -11.92
CA ARG A 62 11.16 -3.86 -12.52
C ARG A 62 10.27 -4.83 -13.31
N PRO A 63 10.71 -5.34 -14.49
CA PRO A 63 11.99 -5.07 -15.15
C PRO A 63 11.99 -3.82 -16.05
N PHE A 64 10.88 -3.07 -16.11
CA PHE A 64 10.72 -1.93 -17.00
C PHE A 64 11.43 -0.69 -16.44
N SER A 65 11.84 0.21 -17.34
CA SER A 65 12.37 1.51 -16.96
C SER A 65 11.23 2.48 -16.61
N GLY A 66 11.56 3.50 -15.81
CA GLY A 66 10.62 4.59 -15.54
C GLY A 66 10.23 5.38 -16.79
N ALA A 67 11.09 5.46 -17.80
CA ALA A 67 10.75 6.10 -19.07
C ALA A 67 9.69 5.29 -19.84
N GLU A 68 9.83 3.95 -19.87
CA GLU A 68 8.87 3.07 -20.54
C GLU A 68 7.48 3.16 -19.91
N VAL A 69 7.40 3.02 -18.58
CA VAL A 69 6.13 3.15 -17.86
C VAL A 69 5.60 4.59 -17.96
N GLY A 70 6.48 5.59 -17.92
CA GLY A 70 6.11 7.00 -18.05
C GLY A 70 5.45 7.36 -19.37
N ARG A 71 5.90 6.78 -20.49
CA ARG A 71 5.22 6.94 -21.79
C ARG A 71 3.78 6.43 -21.73
N ARG A 72 3.55 5.30 -21.06
CA ARG A 72 2.21 4.72 -20.90
C ARG A 72 1.35 5.55 -19.97
N VAL A 73 1.89 6.06 -18.86
CA VAL A 73 1.20 7.01 -17.99
C VAL A 73 0.77 8.24 -18.79
N ALA A 74 1.67 8.83 -19.58
CA ALA A 74 1.35 10.01 -20.41
C ALA A 74 0.27 9.72 -21.45
N LEU A 75 0.35 8.56 -22.13
CA LEU A 75 -0.66 8.14 -23.13
C LEU A 75 -2.04 7.87 -22.52
N ASN A 76 -2.12 7.51 -21.23
CA ASN A 76 -3.37 7.17 -20.54
C ASN A 76 -3.73 8.22 -19.47
N ALA A 77 -3.14 9.42 -19.50
CA ALA A 77 -3.26 10.40 -18.41
C ALA A 77 -4.71 10.83 -18.17
N GLU A 78 -5.48 11.04 -19.23
CA GLU A 78 -6.91 11.40 -19.13
C GLU A 78 -7.76 10.25 -18.58
N GLU A 79 -7.54 9.03 -19.05
CA GLU A 79 -8.24 7.83 -18.55
C GLU A 79 -7.91 7.57 -17.07
N LEU A 80 -6.64 7.78 -16.68
CA LEU A 80 -6.21 7.69 -15.28
C LEU A 80 -6.89 8.74 -14.41
N ALA A 81 -6.97 9.99 -14.87
CA ALA A 81 -7.62 11.07 -14.15
C ALA A 81 -9.12 10.79 -13.97
N GLU A 82 -9.79 10.24 -14.99
CA GLU A 82 -11.20 9.87 -14.90
C GLU A 82 -11.43 8.67 -13.97
N ALA A 83 -10.60 7.63 -14.08
CA ALA A 83 -10.67 6.47 -13.20
C ALA A 83 -10.40 6.86 -11.73
N TRP A 84 -9.46 7.79 -11.49
CA TRP A 84 -9.22 8.35 -10.15
C TRP A 84 -10.46 9.07 -9.61
N ARG A 85 -11.04 9.98 -10.40
CA ARG A 85 -12.22 10.77 -10.02
C ARG A 85 -13.42 9.90 -9.69
N THR A 86 -13.61 8.81 -10.44
CA THR A 86 -14.74 7.91 -10.24
C THR A 86 -14.49 6.91 -9.10
N SER A 87 -13.30 6.33 -8.99
CA SER A 87 -13.03 5.19 -8.11
C SER A 87 -12.22 5.52 -6.85
N CYS A 88 -11.60 6.69 -6.75
CA CYS A 88 -10.69 7.02 -5.64
C CYS A 88 -11.06 8.32 -4.91
N GLU A 89 -11.35 9.39 -5.65
CA GLU A 89 -11.69 10.69 -5.06
C GLU A 89 -12.85 10.65 -4.04
N PRO A 90 -13.95 9.89 -4.24
CA PRO A 90 -15.02 9.75 -3.26
C PRO A 90 -14.56 9.18 -1.91
N TYR A 91 -13.40 8.53 -1.88
CA TYR A 91 -12.84 7.82 -0.73
C TYR A 91 -11.54 8.47 -0.22
N GLY A 92 -11.22 9.70 -0.64
CA GLY A 92 -9.99 10.41 -0.26
C GLY A 92 -9.77 10.55 1.26
N ASN A 93 -10.86 10.63 2.03
CA ASN A 93 -10.84 10.72 3.49
C ASN A 93 -11.19 9.40 4.21
N SER A 94 -11.47 8.35 3.44
CA SER A 94 -11.81 7.02 3.94
C SER A 94 -10.57 6.18 4.20
N ASP A 95 -10.79 5.01 4.79
CA ASP A 95 -9.83 3.92 4.86
C ASP A 95 -10.43 2.65 4.26
N ILE A 96 -9.63 1.59 4.20
CA ILE A 96 -10.04 0.28 3.67
C ILE A 96 -11.27 -0.32 4.37
N GLU A 97 -11.62 0.13 5.59
CA GLU A 97 -12.80 -0.36 6.30
C GLU A 97 -14.09 0.09 5.59
N GLN A 98 -14.06 1.25 4.94
CA GLN A 98 -15.24 1.92 4.37
C GLN A 98 -15.45 1.65 2.88
N VAL A 99 -14.59 0.84 2.25
CA VAL A 99 -14.64 0.59 0.81
C VAL A 99 -14.68 -0.91 0.49
N THR A 100 -15.34 -1.28 -0.61
CA THR A 100 -15.22 -2.60 -1.21
C THR A 100 -14.30 -2.55 -2.43
N TRP A 101 -13.86 -3.72 -2.92
CA TRP A 101 -13.07 -3.78 -4.14
C TRP A 101 -13.85 -3.21 -5.34
N GLU A 102 -15.14 -3.51 -5.45
CA GLU A 102 -16.01 -3.04 -6.53
C GLU A 102 -16.09 -1.51 -6.61
N ASN A 103 -16.01 -0.83 -5.46
CA ASN A 103 -15.97 0.63 -5.43
C ASN A 103 -14.72 1.19 -6.09
N VAL A 104 -13.58 0.54 -5.87
CA VAL A 104 -12.25 1.12 -6.19
C VAL A 104 -11.58 0.49 -7.40
N ARG A 105 -12.02 -0.69 -7.87
CA ARG A 105 -11.34 -1.53 -8.87
C ARG A 105 -11.05 -0.85 -10.21
N GLY A 106 -11.84 0.14 -10.60
CA GLY A 106 -11.69 0.83 -11.88
C GLY A 106 -10.28 1.43 -12.05
N PHE A 107 -9.74 2.00 -10.97
CA PHE A 107 -8.41 2.61 -10.99
C PHE A 107 -7.26 1.57 -10.99
N PRO A 108 -7.19 0.59 -10.07
CA PRO A 108 -6.19 -0.49 -10.12
C PRO A 108 -6.21 -1.32 -11.41
N ASP A 109 -7.40 -1.59 -11.98
CA ASP A 109 -7.53 -2.35 -13.24
C ASP A 109 -6.85 -1.60 -14.40
N LEU A 110 -6.99 -0.27 -14.46
CA LEU A 110 -6.30 0.58 -15.43
C LEU A 110 -4.79 0.66 -15.14
N VAL A 111 -4.40 0.90 -13.89
CA VAL A 111 -2.99 0.99 -13.47
C VAL A 111 -2.24 -0.31 -13.83
N GLY A 112 -2.84 -1.48 -13.63
CA GLY A 112 -2.23 -2.77 -13.99
C GLY A 112 -1.85 -2.88 -15.46
N ARG A 113 -2.58 -2.22 -16.37
CA ARG A 113 -2.30 -2.22 -17.82
C ARG A 113 -1.08 -1.38 -18.19
N LEU A 114 -0.68 -0.43 -17.34
CA LEU A 114 0.48 0.43 -17.58
C LEU A 114 1.81 -0.32 -17.52
N LYS A 115 1.84 -1.53 -16.94
CA LYS A 115 3.04 -2.36 -16.84
C LYS A 115 2.71 -3.83 -17.15
N PRO A 116 2.50 -4.18 -18.43
CA PRO A 116 2.18 -5.55 -18.81
C PRO A 116 3.37 -6.46 -18.53
N THR A 117 3.14 -7.49 -17.74
CA THR A 117 4.14 -8.51 -17.42
C THR A 117 3.70 -9.85 -17.98
N LYS A 118 4.66 -10.70 -18.38
CA LYS A 118 4.36 -12.07 -18.83
C LYS A 118 3.68 -12.89 -17.73
N THR A 119 4.07 -12.63 -16.48
CA THR A 119 3.46 -13.20 -15.28
C THR A 119 2.75 -12.08 -14.53
N PRO A 120 1.43 -12.18 -14.29
CA PRO A 120 0.70 -11.18 -13.51
C PRO A 120 1.36 -10.94 -12.15
N SER A 121 1.51 -9.67 -11.77
CA SER A 121 2.08 -9.29 -10.47
C SER A 121 1.37 -8.05 -9.94
N ALA A 122 0.89 -8.12 -8.70
CA ALA A 122 0.24 -7.01 -8.02
C ALA A 122 1.23 -5.95 -7.48
N VAL A 123 2.55 -6.18 -7.57
CA VAL A 123 3.55 -5.29 -6.93
C VAL A 123 3.52 -3.87 -7.49
N PHE A 124 3.44 -3.72 -8.82
CA PHE A 124 3.38 -2.39 -9.42
C PHE A 124 2.05 -1.69 -9.12
N THR A 125 0.93 -2.36 -9.40
CA THR A 125 -0.41 -1.82 -9.18
C THR A 125 -0.61 -1.42 -7.73
N SER A 126 -0.25 -2.29 -6.79
CA SER A 126 -0.39 -1.98 -5.35
C SER A 126 0.44 -0.78 -4.94
N LYS A 127 1.73 -0.70 -5.33
CA LYS A 127 2.60 0.42 -4.95
C LYS A 127 2.16 1.74 -5.60
N PHE A 128 1.73 1.71 -6.87
CA PHE A 128 1.21 2.88 -7.56
C PHE A 128 -0.08 3.40 -6.91
N CYS A 129 -1.06 2.52 -6.67
CA CYS A 129 -2.32 2.91 -6.03
C CYS A 129 -2.11 3.33 -4.57
N HIS A 130 -1.27 2.62 -3.82
CA HIS A 130 -0.94 2.92 -2.43
C HIS A 130 -0.27 4.29 -2.26
N PHE A 131 0.58 4.71 -3.20
CA PHE A 131 1.21 6.03 -3.12
C PHE A 131 0.23 7.20 -3.28
N LEU A 132 -0.94 6.96 -3.87
CA LEU A 132 -1.95 7.98 -4.09
C LEU A 132 -3.04 7.94 -3.03
N LEU A 133 -3.46 6.74 -2.59
CA LEU A 133 -4.49 6.57 -1.58
C LEU A 133 -4.11 5.46 -0.58
N PRO A 134 -3.10 5.71 0.28
CA PRO A 134 -2.45 4.67 1.09
C PRO A 134 -3.39 4.03 2.12
N ARG A 135 -4.36 4.80 2.63
CA ARG A 135 -5.35 4.35 3.61
C ARG A 135 -6.32 3.32 3.05
N VAL A 136 -6.51 3.30 1.74
CA VAL A 136 -7.44 2.41 1.03
C VAL A 136 -6.71 1.25 0.38
N PHE A 137 -5.66 1.51 -0.37
CA PHE A 137 -4.96 0.48 -1.15
C PHE A 137 -3.84 -0.13 -0.33
N PRO A 138 -3.89 -1.42 0.05
CA PRO A 138 -2.77 -2.05 0.74
C PRO A 138 -1.61 -2.29 -0.24
N VAL A 139 -0.38 -2.22 0.28
CA VAL A 139 0.81 -2.47 -0.52
C VAL A 139 1.19 -3.95 -0.50
N VAL A 140 1.56 -4.49 -1.67
CA VAL A 140 2.16 -5.82 -1.78
C VAL A 140 3.68 -5.67 -1.79
N ASP A 141 4.35 -6.28 -0.82
CA ASP A 141 5.80 -6.40 -0.84
C ASP A 141 6.24 -7.84 -1.06
N GLY A 142 6.83 -8.10 -2.23
CA GLY A 142 7.29 -9.45 -2.62
C GLY A 142 8.57 -9.93 -1.91
N VAL A 143 9.19 -9.11 -1.05
CA VAL A 143 10.31 -9.53 -0.19
C VAL A 143 9.75 -10.04 1.14
N ALA A 144 8.81 -9.30 1.73
CA ALA A 144 8.36 -9.56 3.09
C ALA A 144 7.14 -10.49 3.16
N LEU A 145 6.32 -10.53 2.11
CA LEU A 145 5.13 -11.39 2.05
C LEU A 145 5.40 -12.65 1.22
N PRO A 146 4.72 -13.77 1.53
CA PRO A 146 4.89 -15.00 0.77
C PRO A 146 4.57 -14.80 -0.71
N SER A 147 5.33 -15.46 -1.59
CA SER A 147 5.08 -15.45 -3.03
C SER A 147 3.70 -16.04 -3.35
N GLY A 148 3.01 -15.46 -4.34
CA GLY A 148 1.77 -16.06 -4.87
C GLY A 148 0.47 -15.58 -4.23
N GLN A 149 0.41 -14.32 -3.76
CA GLN A 149 -0.82 -13.72 -3.19
C GLN A 149 -2.01 -13.55 -4.17
N GLY A 150 -2.00 -14.27 -5.29
CA GLY A 150 -3.05 -14.22 -6.30
C GLY A 150 -3.13 -12.87 -7.00
N THR A 151 -4.35 -12.42 -7.24
CA THR A 151 -4.64 -11.11 -7.86
C THR A 151 -4.54 -9.99 -6.83
N TYR A 152 -4.45 -8.74 -7.30
CA TYR A 152 -4.45 -7.62 -6.36
C TYR A 152 -5.79 -7.50 -5.60
N GLU A 153 -6.91 -7.84 -6.24
CA GLU A 153 -8.22 -7.98 -5.61
C GLU A 153 -8.19 -8.99 -4.46
N SER A 154 -7.63 -10.17 -4.69
CA SER A 154 -7.54 -11.21 -3.66
C SER A 154 -6.75 -10.72 -2.44
N TYR A 155 -5.66 -9.98 -2.66
CA TYR A 155 -4.88 -9.39 -1.57
C TYR A 155 -5.62 -8.25 -0.87
N PHE A 156 -6.28 -7.35 -1.60
CA PHE A 156 -7.11 -6.30 -1.03
C PHE A 156 -8.17 -6.88 -0.08
N ASN A 157 -8.91 -7.88 -0.56
CA ASN A 157 -9.93 -8.56 0.21
C ASN A 157 -9.33 -9.35 1.39
N GLN A 158 -8.13 -9.91 1.24
CA GLN A 158 -7.43 -10.55 2.34
C GLN A 158 -7.10 -9.56 3.47
N VAL A 159 -6.57 -8.39 3.14
CA VAL A 159 -6.22 -7.36 4.13
C VAL A 159 -7.47 -6.88 4.86
N LYS A 160 -8.53 -6.53 4.11
CA LYS A 160 -9.80 -6.08 4.67
C LYS A 160 -10.41 -7.14 5.60
N ALA A 161 -10.55 -8.38 5.12
CA ALA A 161 -11.12 -9.45 5.92
C ALA A 161 -10.26 -9.84 7.13
N THR A 162 -8.93 -9.66 7.06
CA THR A 162 -8.02 -9.91 8.20
C THR A 162 -8.27 -8.89 9.30
N TRP A 163 -8.40 -7.62 8.92
CA TRP A 163 -8.74 -6.56 9.86
C TRP A 163 -10.13 -6.78 10.46
N GLU A 164 -11.14 -7.02 9.62
CA GLU A 164 -12.54 -7.24 10.03
C GLU A 164 -12.74 -8.46 10.94
N ALA A 165 -11.92 -9.50 10.79
CA ALA A 165 -11.95 -10.67 11.68
C ALA A 165 -11.30 -10.41 13.05
N THR A 166 -10.49 -9.36 13.20
CA THR A 166 -9.78 -9.04 14.45
C THR A 166 -10.71 -8.32 15.42
N ASP A 167 -10.76 -8.74 16.68
CA ASP A 167 -11.61 -8.13 17.71
C ASP A 167 -11.25 -6.67 18.01
N ASP A 168 -12.23 -5.86 18.40
CA ASP A 168 -12.07 -4.41 18.60
C ASP A 168 -11.08 -4.04 19.71
N ASP A 169 -10.99 -4.86 20.78
CA ASP A 169 -10.00 -4.67 21.84
C ASP A 169 -8.58 -4.89 21.30
N VAL A 170 -8.38 -5.90 20.46
CA VAL A 170 -7.11 -6.19 19.81
C VAL A 170 -6.76 -5.09 18.79
N ARG A 171 -7.72 -4.63 17.97
CA ARG A 171 -7.53 -3.48 17.06
C ARG A 171 -7.09 -2.23 17.81
N THR A 172 -7.70 -1.95 18.96
CA THR A 172 -7.35 -0.81 19.81
C THR A 172 -5.92 -0.92 20.33
N ARG A 173 -5.53 -2.12 20.81
CA ARG A 173 -4.16 -2.39 21.26
C ARG A 173 -3.13 -2.27 20.14
N LEU A 174 -3.42 -2.79 18.95
CA LEU A 174 -2.56 -2.68 17.76
C LEU A 174 -2.35 -1.21 17.36
N LYS A 175 -3.41 -0.40 17.34
CA LYS A 175 -3.32 1.05 17.07
C LYS A 175 -2.46 1.76 18.13
N SER A 176 -2.59 1.38 19.40
CA SER A 176 -1.77 1.91 20.50
C SER A 176 -0.29 1.53 20.34
N GLU A 177 0.01 0.27 20.03
CA GLU A 177 1.38 -0.21 19.81
C GLU A 177 2.03 0.47 18.61
N LEU A 178 1.31 0.63 17.50
CA LEU A 178 1.79 1.37 16.34
C LEU A 178 2.15 2.81 16.70
N ARG A 179 1.29 3.51 17.46
CA ARG A 179 1.59 4.89 17.91
C ARG A 179 2.79 4.91 18.84
N ARG A 180 2.89 3.98 19.80
CA ARG A 180 4.05 3.86 20.67
C ARG A 180 5.35 3.67 19.87
N TYR A 181 5.26 2.92 18.78
CA TYR A 181 6.38 2.66 17.88
C TYR A 181 6.80 3.89 17.06
N LEU A 182 5.83 4.61 16.48
CA LEU A 182 6.07 5.79 15.64
C LEU A 182 6.35 7.07 16.44
N GLY A 183 5.96 7.10 17.71
CA GLY A 183 5.94 8.30 18.55
C GLY A 183 4.55 8.92 18.65
N SER A 184 4.41 9.98 19.47
CA SER A 184 3.12 10.51 19.91
C SER A 184 2.26 11.16 18.82
N GLU A 185 2.81 11.44 17.62
CA GLU A 185 2.10 12.15 16.56
C GLU A 185 2.12 11.37 15.24
N VAL A 186 1.09 10.54 15.03
CA VAL A 186 0.86 9.85 13.75
C VAL A 186 0.03 10.77 12.85
N ASP A 187 0.68 11.24 11.78
CA ASP A 187 0.05 12.02 10.69
C ASP A 187 -1.26 11.39 10.18
N SER A 188 -2.26 12.23 9.88
CA SER A 188 -3.59 11.79 9.43
C SER A 188 -3.57 11.08 8.06
N SER A 189 -2.55 11.32 7.25
CA SER A 189 -2.33 10.61 5.98
C SER A 189 -1.77 9.20 6.17
N PHE A 190 -1.26 8.86 7.36
CA PHE A 190 -0.64 7.57 7.61
C PHE A 190 -1.68 6.43 7.53
N PRO A 191 -1.39 5.35 6.78
CA PRO A 191 -2.36 4.30 6.55
C PRO A 191 -2.39 3.28 7.70
N VAL A 192 -2.87 3.72 8.86
CA VAL A 192 -2.87 2.95 10.11
C VAL A 192 -3.37 1.51 9.92
N VAL A 193 -4.54 1.33 9.29
CA VAL A 193 -5.18 0.01 9.16
C VAL A 193 -4.36 -0.90 8.24
N THR A 194 -4.11 -0.46 6.99
CA THR A 194 -3.38 -1.31 6.03
C THR A 194 -1.95 -1.57 6.48
N LYS A 195 -1.30 -0.62 7.19
CA LYS A 195 0.03 -0.83 7.76
C LYS A 195 0.05 -1.84 8.90
N ILE A 196 -0.92 -1.79 9.83
CA ILE A 196 -1.01 -2.79 10.90
C ILE A 196 -1.15 -4.19 10.32
N VAL A 197 -2.04 -4.35 9.34
CA VAL A 197 -2.26 -5.65 8.69
C VAL A 197 -1.00 -6.09 7.94
N GLU A 198 -0.36 -5.21 7.15
CA GLU A 198 0.90 -5.50 6.46
C GLU A 198 1.96 -6.02 7.43
N VAL A 199 2.23 -5.28 8.51
CA VAL A 199 3.24 -5.66 9.50
C VAL A 199 2.88 -6.98 10.20
N ALA A 200 1.62 -7.20 10.53
CA ALA A 200 1.18 -8.48 11.10
C ALA A 200 1.37 -9.65 10.11
N LEU A 201 1.06 -9.45 8.83
CA LEU A 201 1.29 -10.46 7.78
C LEU A 201 2.77 -10.77 7.59
N ILE A 202 3.65 -9.76 7.68
CA ILE A 202 5.10 -9.96 7.71
C ILE A 202 5.51 -10.82 8.90
N GLY A 203 5.03 -10.49 10.11
CA GLY A 203 5.35 -11.25 11.31
C GLY A 203 4.84 -12.69 11.29
N ARG A 204 3.69 -12.94 10.66
CA ARG A 204 3.19 -14.29 10.39
C ARG A 204 4.13 -15.09 9.49
N ASN A 205 4.70 -14.44 8.48
CA ASN A 205 5.58 -15.09 7.51
C ASN A 205 6.98 -15.34 8.08
N HIS A 206 7.47 -14.44 8.94
CA HIS A 206 8.84 -14.43 9.42
C HIS A 206 8.91 -14.56 10.94
N GLN A 207 8.14 -15.47 11.55
CA GLN A 207 8.13 -15.67 13.00
C GLN A 207 9.56 -15.66 13.56
N VAL A 208 9.96 -14.55 14.19
CA VAL A 208 11.28 -14.39 14.79
C VAL A 208 11.20 -15.04 16.17
N PRO A 209 12.02 -16.06 16.47
CA PRO A 209 12.09 -16.58 17.84
C PRO A 209 12.42 -15.43 18.80
N ALA A 210 11.69 -15.36 19.91
CA ALA A 210 11.86 -14.35 20.95
C ALA A 210 13.29 -14.34 21.53
#